data_AF-A0A0G4K992-F1
#
_entry.id   AF-A0A0G4K992-F1
#
_cell.length_a   1.000
_cell.length_b   1.000
_cell.length_c   1.000
_cell.angle_alpha   90.00
_cell.angle_beta   90.00
_cell.angle_gamma   90.00
#
_symmetry.space_group_name_H-M   'P 1'
#
loop_
_entity.id
_entity.type
_entity.pdbx_description
1 polymer ?
#
loop_
_entity_poly.entity_id
_entity_poly.type
_entity_poly.pdbx_seq_one_letter_code
_entity_poly.pdbx_strand_id
1 'polypeptide(L)'
;MKITLDMSISKLLDAFDREFGVSLGIYKGAHKSDNIKLFEISDPRKNQKAFIVINKDTSVESAEAMFRNTFGIRVQIKDKNGNTVSQESTLGGIRKLDKGFVDTSNENNIDLTNNDDEEMSETSEEDNKKKKKKKSYFLKPKIVKHTVEDKIKEIDKYYLGFQRSERYKSMLNLLSCIEEAKLTYPESKELSDHIEEIKSKSLNISNLSIKKRRFAILVLIIITSILSLIGIGTWGYNLYKNIKKDREADSIIQEIDNLRMRKGSLMESGNISEANAIDESINSKSERLNTIQNENTVSIANYFIIAALFFAVILASFILRLNKYNVTSIRFGKNT
;
A
#
# COMPACT_ATOMS: atom_id res chain seq x y z
N MET A 1 6.85 -10.26 -29.73
CA MET A 1 7.71 -10.68 -28.60
C MET A 1 6.90 -11.53 -27.61
N LYS A 2 7.46 -12.61 -27.08
CA LYS A 2 6.93 -13.32 -25.89
C LYS A 2 7.87 -13.06 -24.71
N ILE A 3 7.32 -12.70 -23.55
CA ILE A 3 8.07 -12.28 -22.36
C ILE A 3 7.65 -13.15 -21.17
N THR A 4 8.63 -13.71 -20.46
CA THR A 4 8.46 -14.56 -19.26
C THR A 4 9.28 -14.02 -18.08
N LEU A 5 8.91 -14.39 -16.85
CA LEU A 5 9.59 -13.91 -15.63
C LEU A 5 11.04 -14.42 -15.48
N ASP A 6 11.42 -15.49 -16.17
CA ASP A 6 12.78 -16.06 -16.14
C ASP A 6 13.82 -15.23 -16.90
N MET A 7 13.38 -14.26 -17.72
CA MET A 7 14.28 -13.38 -18.48
C MET A 7 15.01 -12.41 -17.54
N SER A 8 16.30 -12.17 -17.80
CA SER A 8 17.03 -11.07 -17.17
C SER A 8 16.59 -9.73 -17.78
N ILE A 9 16.67 -8.67 -16.97
CA ILE A 9 16.31 -7.31 -17.38
C ILE A 9 17.13 -6.88 -18.59
N SER A 10 18.46 -7.04 -18.58
CA SER A 10 19.33 -6.86 -19.76
C SER A 10 18.77 -7.48 -21.04
N LYS A 11 18.54 -8.80 -21.03
CA LYS A 11 18.03 -9.55 -22.20
C LYS A 11 16.65 -9.09 -22.64
N LEU A 12 15.80 -8.63 -21.72
CA LEU A 12 14.52 -8.01 -22.08
C LEU A 12 14.74 -6.65 -22.75
N LEU A 13 15.60 -5.78 -22.21
CA LEU A 13 15.91 -4.47 -22.80
C LEU A 13 16.45 -4.62 -24.22
N ASP A 14 17.48 -5.44 -24.40
CA ASP A 14 18.15 -5.65 -25.70
C ASP A 14 17.20 -6.25 -26.73
N ALA A 15 16.35 -7.19 -26.32
CA ALA A 15 15.38 -7.81 -27.23
C ALA A 15 14.18 -6.90 -27.54
N PHE A 16 13.77 -6.05 -26.60
CA PHE A 16 12.69 -5.08 -26.80
C PHE A 16 13.12 -3.96 -27.75
N ASP A 17 14.34 -3.42 -27.58
CA ASP A 17 14.93 -2.45 -28.51
C ASP A 17 15.15 -3.07 -29.90
N ARG A 18 15.69 -4.29 -29.98
CA ARG A 18 15.86 -4.96 -31.29
C ARG A 18 14.54 -5.24 -32.01
N GLU A 19 13.47 -5.58 -31.31
CA GLU A 19 12.18 -5.92 -31.94
C GLU A 19 11.33 -4.68 -32.28
N PHE A 20 11.36 -3.66 -31.42
CA PHE A 20 10.48 -2.49 -31.51
C PHE A 20 11.20 -1.17 -31.82
N GLY A 21 12.53 -1.08 -31.66
CA GLY A 21 13.34 0.13 -31.88
C GLY A 21 13.18 1.20 -30.80
N VAL A 22 12.76 0.80 -29.59
CA VAL A 22 12.46 1.67 -28.45
C VAL A 22 13.03 1.09 -27.16
N SER A 23 13.44 1.96 -26.24
CA SER A 23 14.00 1.56 -24.96
C SER A 23 12.92 1.34 -23.89
N LEU A 24 13.19 0.44 -22.95
CA LEU A 24 12.27 0.10 -21.86
C LEU A 24 12.89 0.49 -20.51
N GLY A 25 12.19 1.30 -19.72
CA GLY A 25 12.54 1.59 -18.34
C GLY A 25 11.82 0.63 -17.40
N ILE A 26 12.55 -0.20 -16.65
CA ILE A 26 11.98 -1.15 -15.68
C ILE A 26 12.30 -0.68 -14.26
N TYR A 27 11.27 -0.61 -13.40
CA TYR A 27 11.37 0.03 -12.08
C TYR A 27 10.98 -0.92 -10.94
N LYS A 28 11.82 -0.93 -9.89
CA LYS A 28 11.56 -1.61 -8.61
C LYS A 28 11.19 -0.53 -7.59
N GLY A 29 9.89 -0.30 -7.39
CA GLY A 29 9.41 0.79 -6.54
C GLY A 29 9.71 2.16 -7.14
N ALA A 30 10.62 2.91 -6.52
CA ALA A 30 11.04 4.26 -6.95
C ALA A 30 12.37 4.29 -7.73
N HIS A 31 13.10 3.18 -7.80
CA HIS A 31 14.41 3.10 -8.45
C HIS A 31 14.33 2.31 -9.75
N LYS A 32 15.17 2.68 -10.73
CA LYS A 32 15.42 1.84 -11.91
C LYS A 32 16.02 0.53 -11.44
N SER A 33 15.53 -0.60 -11.94
CA SER A 33 16.01 -1.91 -11.48
C SER A 33 17.40 -2.22 -12.02
N ASP A 34 18.24 -2.81 -11.17
CA ASP A 34 19.50 -3.43 -11.56
C ASP A 34 19.28 -4.63 -12.51
N ASN A 35 20.36 -5.17 -13.06
CA ASN A 35 20.32 -6.29 -14.01
C ASN A 35 20.06 -7.65 -13.33
N ILE A 36 18.84 -7.83 -12.83
CA ILE A 36 18.34 -9.05 -12.20
C ILE A 36 17.25 -9.73 -13.05
N LYS A 37 16.71 -10.88 -12.63
CA LYS A 37 15.59 -11.52 -13.32
C LYS A 37 14.28 -10.79 -13.06
N LEU A 38 13.37 -10.79 -14.03
CA LEU A 38 12.04 -10.18 -13.88
C LEU A 38 11.24 -10.81 -12.73
N PHE A 39 11.45 -12.09 -12.45
CA PHE A 39 10.92 -12.79 -11.28
C PHE A 39 11.20 -12.06 -9.96
N GLU A 40 12.43 -11.58 -9.75
CA GLU A 40 12.91 -10.96 -8.50
C GLU A 40 12.35 -9.54 -8.23
N ILE A 41 11.65 -8.99 -9.22
CA ILE A 41 10.91 -7.70 -9.12
C ILE A 41 9.41 -7.85 -9.34
N SER A 42 8.94 -9.07 -9.66
CA SER A 42 7.52 -9.36 -9.85
C SER A 42 6.79 -9.41 -8.50
N ASP A 43 5.49 -9.09 -8.51
CA ASP A 43 4.65 -9.23 -7.32
C ASP A 43 4.46 -10.73 -7.02
N PRO A 44 4.90 -11.25 -5.86
CA PRO A 44 4.79 -12.68 -5.53
C PRO A 44 3.34 -13.17 -5.42
N ARG A 45 2.35 -12.26 -5.40
CA ARG A 45 0.92 -12.57 -5.45
C ARG A 45 0.38 -12.80 -6.87
N LYS A 46 1.22 -12.65 -7.90
CA LYS A 46 0.87 -12.87 -9.31
C LYS A 46 1.28 -14.27 -9.76
N ASN A 47 0.69 -14.74 -10.86
CA ASN A 47 0.97 -16.07 -11.39
C ASN A 47 2.39 -16.12 -11.98
N GLN A 48 3.29 -16.80 -11.27
CA GLN A 48 4.71 -16.91 -11.63
C GLN A 48 4.97 -17.64 -12.96
N LYS A 49 3.97 -18.36 -13.51
CA LYS A 49 4.04 -19.02 -14.83
C LYS A 49 3.39 -18.21 -15.96
N ALA A 50 2.94 -16.98 -15.69
CA ALA A 50 2.34 -16.13 -16.70
C ALA A 50 3.38 -15.66 -17.74
N PHE A 51 2.89 -15.31 -18.93
CA PHE A 51 3.68 -14.71 -19.99
C PHE A 51 2.87 -13.60 -20.67
N ILE A 52 3.57 -12.61 -21.21
CA ILE A 52 2.98 -11.54 -22.01
C ILE A 52 3.38 -11.74 -23.47
N VAL A 53 2.48 -11.45 -24.41
CA VAL A 53 2.79 -11.35 -25.84
C VAL A 53 2.55 -9.91 -26.28
N ILE A 54 3.58 -9.26 -26.80
CA ILE A 54 3.56 -7.87 -27.25
C ILE A 54 3.87 -7.85 -28.75
N ASN A 55 3.09 -7.09 -29.52
CA ASN A 55 3.24 -6.94 -30.97
C ASN A 55 3.53 -5.47 -31.32
N LYS A 56 3.97 -5.21 -32.56
CA LYS A 56 4.24 -3.84 -33.05
C LYS A 56 3.02 -2.93 -32.98
N ASP A 57 1.82 -3.48 -33.13
CA ASP A 57 0.55 -2.75 -33.07
C ASP A 57 0.04 -2.52 -31.64
N THR A 58 0.72 -3.03 -30.62
CA THR A 58 0.38 -2.79 -29.21
C THR A 58 0.71 -1.34 -28.84
N SER A 59 -0.25 -0.62 -28.23
CA SER A 59 -0.01 0.73 -27.71
C SER A 59 0.91 0.72 -26.49
N VAL A 60 1.61 1.83 -26.26
CA VAL A 60 2.45 2.05 -25.07
C VAL A 60 1.66 1.79 -23.80
N GLU A 61 0.45 2.36 -23.68
CA GLU A 61 -0.42 2.14 -22.51
C GLU A 61 -0.75 0.64 -22.31
N SER A 62 -1.09 -0.06 -23.39
CA SER A 62 -1.43 -1.49 -23.34
C SER A 62 -0.24 -2.33 -22.89
N ALA A 63 0.96 -2.03 -23.39
CA ALA A 63 2.19 -2.71 -22.99
C ALA A 63 2.49 -2.48 -21.49
N GLU A 64 2.48 -1.22 -21.03
CA GLU A 64 2.71 -0.87 -19.62
C GLU A 64 1.66 -1.52 -18.69
N ALA A 65 0.38 -1.52 -19.11
CA ALA A 65 -0.70 -2.18 -18.40
C ALA A 65 -0.52 -3.71 -18.34
N MET A 66 -0.03 -4.36 -19.41
CA MET A 66 0.23 -5.81 -19.40
C MET A 66 1.31 -6.18 -18.37
N PHE A 67 2.42 -5.44 -18.30
CA PHE A 67 3.47 -5.68 -17.28
C PHE A 67 2.93 -5.48 -15.86
N ARG A 68 2.18 -4.39 -15.62
CA ARG A 68 1.58 -4.08 -14.32
C ARG A 68 0.54 -5.12 -13.89
N ASN A 69 -0.34 -5.53 -14.79
CA ASN A 69 -1.47 -6.39 -14.46
C ASN A 69 -1.04 -7.86 -14.35
N THR A 70 -0.13 -8.31 -15.21
CA THR A 70 0.33 -9.71 -15.28
C THR A 70 1.43 -10.01 -14.28
N PHE A 71 2.45 -9.14 -14.18
CA PHE A 71 3.65 -9.37 -13.37
C PHE A 71 3.74 -8.46 -12.12
N GLY A 72 2.90 -7.43 -12.01
CA GLY A 72 3.02 -6.42 -10.94
C GLY A 72 4.14 -5.40 -11.16
N ILE A 73 4.88 -5.51 -12.27
CA ILE A 73 6.06 -4.70 -12.58
C ILE A 73 5.62 -3.38 -13.20
N ARG A 74 6.23 -2.27 -12.75
CA ARG A 74 6.10 -0.97 -13.45
C ARG A 74 7.17 -0.86 -14.51
N VAL A 75 6.75 -0.60 -15.73
CA VAL A 75 7.62 -0.26 -16.85
C VAL A 75 7.19 1.07 -17.46
N GLN A 76 8.11 1.71 -18.17
CA GLN A 76 7.89 2.94 -18.92
C GLN A 76 8.56 2.81 -20.29
N ILE A 77 7.84 3.07 -21.38
CA ILE A 77 8.44 3.02 -22.72
C ILE A 77 9.06 4.38 -23.07
N LYS A 78 10.29 4.34 -23.59
CA LYS A 78 11.10 5.50 -23.89
C LYS A 78 11.64 5.43 -25.32
N ASP A 79 11.66 6.57 -25.98
CA ASP A 79 12.32 6.74 -27.26
C ASP A 79 13.84 6.54 -27.14
N LYS A 80 14.57 6.41 -28.26
CA LYS A 80 16.04 6.33 -28.24
C LYS A 80 16.69 7.56 -27.61
N ASN A 81 16.03 8.71 -27.73
CA ASN A 81 16.42 9.97 -27.10
C ASN A 81 16.15 10.01 -25.57
N GLY A 82 15.69 8.91 -24.96
CA GLY A 82 15.44 8.80 -23.52
C GLY A 82 14.12 9.44 -23.03
N ASN A 83 13.42 10.13 -23.92
CA ASN A 83 12.13 10.77 -23.71
C ASN A 83 11.01 9.75 -23.54
N THR A 84 10.04 10.05 -22.68
CA THR A 84 8.85 9.21 -22.45
C THR A 84 7.89 9.32 -23.64
N VAL A 85 7.47 8.18 -24.18
CA VAL A 85 6.65 8.18 -25.40
C VAL A 85 5.16 8.33 -25.07
N SER A 86 4.38 8.94 -25.97
CA SER A 86 2.94 9.08 -25.80
C SER A 86 2.25 7.72 -25.66
N GLN A 87 1.37 7.62 -24.68
CA GLN A 87 0.65 6.39 -24.31
C GLN A 87 -0.24 5.83 -25.44
N GLU A 88 -0.70 6.70 -26.33
CA GLU A 88 -1.50 6.37 -27.52
C GLU A 88 -0.68 5.80 -28.68
N SER A 89 0.65 5.99 -28.67
CA SER A 89 1.52 5.53 -29.76
C SER A 89 1.67 4.01 -29.75
N THR A 90 1.72 3.39 -30.93
CA THR A 90 2.04 1.95 -31.08
C THR A 90 3.54 1.74 -31.12
N LEU A 91 4.02 0.62 -30.57
CA LEU A 91 5.45 0.29 -30.53
C LEU A 91 6.13 0.34 -31.92
N GLY A 92 5.42 -0.08 -32.97
CA GLY A 92 5.87 0.01 -34.35
C GLY A 92 5.74 1.40 -35.00
N GLY A 93 4.86 2.26 -34.49
CA GLY A 93 4.70 3.65 -34.94
C GLY A 93 5.85 4.53 -34.47
N ILE A 94 6.30 4.34 -33.23
CA ILE A 94 7.42 5.11 -32.63
C ILE A 94 8.70 4.94 -33.46
N ARG A 95 8.99 3.71 -33.89
CA ARG A 95 10.11 3.38 -34.79
C ARG A 95 10.10 4.16 -36.12
N LYS A 96 8.94 4.65 -36.59
CA LYS A 96 8.82 5.43 -37.83
C LYS A 96 8.91 6.94 -37.62
N LEU A 97 8.76 7.42 -36.38
CA LEU A 97 8.75 8.85 -36.04
C LEU A 97 10.16 9.37 -35.66
N ASP A 98 11.05 8.48 -35.22
CA ASP A 98 12.45 8.80 -34.95
C ASP A 98 13.21 9.06 -36.26
N LYS A 99 13.72 10.29 -36.44
CA LYS A 99 14.28 10.80 -37.70
C LYS A 99 15.63 10.16 -38.04
N GLY A 100 15.61 8.96 -38.59
CA GLY A 100 16.82 8.28 -39.06
C GLY A 100 16.64 6.92 -39.73
N PHE A 101 15.41 6.43 -39.95
CA PHE A 101 15.19 5.14 -40.62
C PHE A 101 15.03 5.31 -42.13
N VAL A 102 16.09 4.99 -42.88
CA VAL A 102 15.97 4.66 -44.31
C VAL A 102 15.39 3.25 -44.41
N ASP A 103 14.22 3.13 -45.04
CA ASP A 103 13.61 1.84 -45.32
C ASP A 103 14.35 1.19 -46.50
N THR A 104 15.34 0.32 -46.21
CA THR A 104 16.09 -0.45 -47.22
C THR A 104 15.27 -1.61 -47.82
N SER A 105 13.95 -1.44 -47.87
CA SER A 105 12.99 -2.37 -48.46
C SER A 105 11.86 -1.66 -49.23
N ASN A 106 12.23 -0.70 -50.10
CA ASN A 106 11.53 -0.43 -51.36
C ASN A 106 12.35 0.50 -52.27
N GLU A 107 13.27 -0.07 -53.04
CA GLU A 107 13.53 0.48 -54.37
C GLU A 107 12.31 0.19 -55.24
N ASN A 108 11.54 1.22 -55.58
CA ASN A 108 11.07 1.45 -56.95
C ASN A 108 10.46 2.84 -57.06
N ASN A 109 10.95 3.59 -58.05
CA ASN A 109 10.35 4.84 -58.48
C ASN A 109 8.90 4.61 -58.91
N ILE A 110 8.06 5.63 -58.72
CA ILE A 110 7.30 6.28 -59.81
C ILE A 110 6.84 7.63 -59.24
N ASP A 111 7.42 8.69 -59.79
CA ASP A 111 6.83 10.02 -59.81
C ASP A 111 5.79 10.03 -60.96
N LEU A 112 4.63 10.66 -60.76
CA LEU A 112 3.88 11.37 -61.81
C LEU A 112 2.55 11.95 -61.33
N THR A 113 2.25 13.10 -61.91
CA THR A 113 1.08 13.96 -61.75
C THR A 113 -0.15 13.52 -62.53
N ASN A 114 -1.33 13.95 -62.04
CA ASN A 114 -2.54 14.33 -62.79
C ASN A 114 -3.44 13.27 -63.48
N ASN A 115 -4.75 13.52 -63.29
CA ASN A 115 -5.86 13.45 -64.24
C ASN A 115 -6.64 12.14 -64.52
N ASP A 116 -7.97 12.35 -64.48
CA ASP A 116 -9.08 11.85 -65.33
C ASP A 116 -9.58 10.39 -65.25
N ASP A 117 -10.78 10.27 -64.64
CA ASP A 117 -12.03 9.68 -65.17
C ASP A 117 -12.26 8.17 -65.49
N GLU A 118 -13.57 7.84 -65.36
CA GLU A 118 -14.39 6.77 -65.97
C GLU A 118 -14.41 5.28 -65.47
N GLU A 119 -15.58 4.94 -64.91
CA GLU A 119 -16.49 3.78 -65.07
C GLU A 119 -16.04 2.30 -65.30
N MET A 120 -16.43 1.45 -64.33
CA MET A 120 -17.35 0.29 -64.42
C MET A 120 -17.15 -0.85 -65.47
N SER A 121 -17.10 -2.12 -65.01
CA SER A 121 -17.72 -3.31 -65.64
C SER A 121 -17.61 -4.62 -64.81
N GLU A 122 -18.43 -5.63 -65.16
CA GLU A 122 -18.50 -7.01 -64.60
C GLU A 122 -18.66 -8.05 -65.77
N THR A 123 -18.74 -9.39 -65.63
CA THR A 123 -18.90 -10.33 -64.49
C THR A 123 -18.31 -11.72 -64.85
N SER A 124 -17.66 -12.45 -63.91
CA SER A 124 -17.44 -13.93 -63.90
C SER A 124 -16.49 -14.31 -62.74
N GLU A 125 -16.72 -15.28 -61.83
CA GLU A 125 -17.06 -16.72 -61.94
C GLU A 125 -15.91 -17.53 -62.60
N GLU A 126 -15.28 -18.55 -62.00
CA GLU A 126 -15.66 -19.39 -60.85
C GLU A 126 -14.45 -20.03 -60.09
N ASP A 127 -14.75 -20.77 -59.01
CA ASP A 127 -13.97 -21.86 -58.38
C ASP A 127 -12.79 -21.67 -57.37
N ASN A 128 -13.20 -21.62 -56.09
CA ASN A 128 -12.86 -22.60 -55.03
C ASN A 128 -11.40 -22.82 -54.52
N LYS A 129 -11.06 -22.11 -53.43
CA LYS A 129 -10.74 -22.76 -52.12
C LYS A 129 -10.84 -21.80 -50.92
N LYS A 130 -11.87 -21.98 -50.08
CA LYS A 130 -12.26 -21.08 -48.97
C LYS A 130 -11.24 -21.05 -47.80
N LYS A 131 -10.23 -20.19 -47.86
CA LYS A 131 -9.61 -19.64 -46.63
C LYS A 131 -10.55 -18.59 -46.04
N LYS A 132 -11.22 -18.91 -44.92
CA LYS A 132 -12.02 -17.93 -44.15
C LYS A 132 -11.10 -16.82 -43.57
N LYS A 133 -10.78 -15.80 -44.39
CA LYS A 133 -10.25 -14.53 -43.89
C LYS A 133 -11.29 -13.95 -42.93
N LYS A 134 -11.04 -14.02 -41.61
CA LYS A 134 -11.81 -13.25 -40.64
C LYS A 134 -11.66 -11.79 -41.04
N LYS A 135 -12.73 -11.14 -41.51
CA LYS A 135 -12.73 -9.68 -41.68
C LYS A 135 -12.52 -9.10 -40.28
N SER A 136 -11.32 -8.65 -39.99
CA SER A 136 -11.03 -7.86 -38.80
C SER A 136 -11.80 -6.57 -38.93
N TYR A 137 -12.88 -6.42 -38.16
CA TYR A 137 -13.55 -5.14 -37.99
C TYR A 137 -12.56 -4.21 -37.29
N PHE A 138 -11.79 -3.46 -38.08
CA PHE A 138 -11.09 -2.29 -37.59
C PHE A 138 -12.16 -1.28 -37.21
N LEU A 139 -12.58 -1.33 -35.95
CA LEU A 139 -13.11 -0.16 -35.27
C LEU A 139 -12.06 0.93 -35.44
N LYS A 140 -12.33 1.90 -36.34
CA LYS A 140 -11.53 3.13 -36.42
C LYS A 140 -11.44 3.67 -34.99
N PRO A 141 -10.24 4.01 -34.47
CA PRO A 141 -10.13 4.57 -33.14
C PRO A 141 -11.02 5.80 -33.10
N LYS A 142 -12.06 5.75 -32.26
CA LYS A 142 -12.95 6.88 -32.06
C LYS A 142 -12.12 7.89 -31.28
N ILE A 143 -11.55 8.87 -31.99
CA ILE A 143 -10.92 10.04 -31.39
C ILE A 143 -12.03 10.79 -30.67
N VAL A 144 -12.28 10.41 -29.42
CA VAL A 144 -13.16 11.14 -28.53
C VAL A 144 -12.39 12.41 -28.18
N LYS A 145 -12.65 13.47 -28.95
CA LYS A 145 -12.41 14.83 -28.46
C LYS A 145 -13.21 14.94 -27.18
N HIS A 146 -12.57 14.81 -26.02
CA HIS A 146 -13.25 15.06 -24.76
C HIS A 146 -13.76 16.50 -24.80
N THR A 147 -15.08 16.65 -24.74
CA THR A 147 -15.68 17.97 -24.58
C THR A 147 -15.49 18.41 -23.14
N VAL A 148 -15.65 19.72 -22.89
CA VAL A 148 -15.65 20.27 -21.53
C VAL A 148 -16.65 19.51 -20.64
N GLU A 149 -17.82 19.17 -21.21
CA GLU A 149 -18.89 18.41 -20.55
C GLU A 149 -18.46 17.00 -20.11
N ASP A 150 -17.60 16.32 -20.88
CA ASP A 150 -17.08 15.00 -20.51
C ASP A 150 -16.11 15.08 -19.33
N LYS A 151 -15.30 16.15 -19.25
CA LYS A 151 -14.47 16.42 -18.07
C LYS A 151 -15.30 16.85 -16.86
N ILE A 152 -16.37 17.63 -17.05
CA ILE A 152 -17.35 17.94 -15.99
C ILE A 152 -17.93 16.64 -15.39
N LYS A 153 -18.43 15.72 -16.24
CA LYS A 153 -18.93 14.40 -15.80
C LYS A 153 -17.86 13.56 -15.09
N GLU A 154 -16.59 13.66 -15.52
CA GLU A 154 -15.49 12.95 -14.86
C GLU A 154 -15.21 13.51 -13.46
N ILE A 155 -15.15 14.84 -13.30
CA ILE A 155 -14.99 15.49 -12.00
C ILE A 155 -16.17 15.13 -11.08
N ASP A 156 -17.41 15.18 -11.58
CA ASP A 156 -18.61 14.79 -10.84
C ASP A 156 -18.53 13.36 -10.32
N LYS A 157 -18.06 12.42 -11.14
CA LYS A 157 -17.86 11.01 -10.76
C LYS A 157 -16.85 10.87 -9.62
N TYR A 158 -15.74 11.61 -9.66
CA TYR A 158 -14.77 11.62 -8.56
C TYR A 158 -15.31 12.32 -7.31
N TYR A 159 -16.08 13.40 -7.47
CA TYR A 159 -16.75 14.12 -6.39
C TYR A 159 -17.77 13.23 -5.67
N LEU A 160 -18.61 12.49 -6.41
CA LEU A 160 -19.57 11.54 -5.86
C LEU A 160 -18.88 10.39 -5.11
N GLY A 161 -17.72 9.93 -5.61
CA GLY A 161 -16.86 8.96 -4.94
C GLY A 161 -16.22 9.51 -3.65
N PHE A 162 -15.87 10.80 -3.62
CA PHE A 162 -15.40 11.49 -2.42
C PHE A 162 -16.52 11.68 -1.39
N GLN A 163 -17.69 12.16 -1.81
CA GLN A 163 -18.87 12.36 -0.97
C GLN A 163 -19.32 11.06 -0.29
N ARG A 164 -19.34 9.93 -1.02
CA ARG A 164 -19.76 8.63 -0.46
C ARG A 164 -18.77 8.00 0.51
N SER A 165 -17.47 8.28 0.35
CA SER A 165 -16.44 7.57 1.11
C SER A 165 -15.72 8.42 2.15
N GLU A 166 -15.72 9.75 2.01
CA GLU A 166 -14.90 10.71 2.78
C GLU A 166 -13.40 10.32 2.86
N ARG A 167 -12.88 9.47 1.96
CA ARG A 167 -11.52 8.91 2.09
C ARG A 167 -10.46 9.85 1.54
N TYR A 168 -9.27 9.76 2.12
CA TYR A 168 -8.07 10.47 1.64
C TYR A 168 -7.77 10.17 0.16
N LYS A 169 -7.88 8.90 -0.26
CA LYS A 169 -7.61 8.48 -1.65
C LYS A 169 -8.59 9.10 -2.65
N SER A 170 -9.89 9.10 -2.36
CA SER A 170 -10.90 9.76 -3.21
C SER A 170 -10.71 11.27 -3.26
N MET A 171 -10.27 11.89 -2.16
CA MET A 171 -9.95 13.31 -2.10
C MET A 171 -8.76 13.68 -3.00
N LEU A 172 -7.70 12.87 -2.99
CA LEU A 172 -6.57 13.01 -3.91
C LEU A 172 -6.97 12.80 -5.36
N ASN A 173 -7.77 11.77 -5.66
CA ASN A 173 -8.24 11.52 -7.03
C ASN A 173 -9.08 12.70 -7.57
N LEU A 174 -9.95 13.28 -6.75
CA LEU A 174 -10.72 14.48 -7.10
C LEU A 174 -9.81 15.68 -7.36
N LEU A 175 -8.85 15.97 -6.47
CA LEU A 175 -7.87 17.05 -6.66
C LEU A 175 -7.04 16.85 -7.94
N SER A 176 -6.55 15.64 -8.18
CA SER A 176 -5.78 15.31 -9.39
C SER A 176 -6.60 15.53 -10.66
N CYS A 177 -7.89 15.15 -10.66
CA CYS A 177 -8.78 15.37 -11.80
C CYS A 177 -9.08 16.87 -12.02
N ILE A 178 -9.23 17.65 -10.94
CA ILE A 178 -9.39 19.11 -11.00
C ILE A 178 -8.12 19.80 -11.54
N GLU A 179 -6.93 19.38 -11.08
CA GLU A 179 -5.64 19.90 -11.55
C GLU A 179 -5.42 19.56 -13.05
N GLU A 180 -5.73 18.34 -13.47
CA GLU A 180 -5.70 17.92 -14.89
C GLU A 180 -6.70 18.72 -15.75
N ALA A 181 -7.93 18.92 -15.27
CA ALA A 181 -8.97 19.67 -15.97
C ALA A 181 -8.59 21.14 -16.17
N LYS A 182 -8.03 21.78 -15.12
CA LYS A 182 -7.46 23.14 -15.20
C LYS A 182 -6.36 23.27 -16.25
N LEU A 183 -5.47 22.28 -16.35
CA LEU A 183 -4.36 22.27 -17.33
C LEU A 183 -4.85 22.02 -18.76
N THR A 184 -5.92 21.23 -18.93
CA THR A 184 -6.41 20.82 -20.25
C THR A 184 -7.32 21.87 -20.89
N TYR A 185 -8.09 22.63 -20.10
CA TYR A 185 -9.03 23.65 -20.59
C TYR A 185 -8.91 24.97 -19.81
N PRO A 186 -7.76 25.68 -19.90
CA PRO A 186 -7.49 26.89 -19.10
C PRO A 186 -8.43 28.07 -19.39
N GLU A 187 -9.03 28.12 -20.58
CA GLU A 187 -9.92 29.21 -21.02
C GLU A 187 -11.41 28.94 -20.77
N SER A 188 -11.77 27.73 -20.28
CA SER A 188 -13.18 27.37 -20.08
C SER A 188 -13.74 27.95 -18.78
N LYS A 189 -14.53 29.03 -18.92
CA LYS A 189 -15.22 29.65 -17.79
C LYS A 189 -16.22 28.71 -17.11
N GLU A 190 -17.02 27.99 -17.88
CA GLU A 190 -17.99 26.99 -17.38
C GLU A 190 -17.33 25.92 -16.51
N LEU A 191 -16.19 25.38 -16.96
CA LEU A 191 -15.41 24.42 -16.19
C LEU A 191 -14.83 25.03 -14.91
N SER A 192 -14.34 26.27 -14.98
CA SER A 192 -13.81 27.00 -13.82
C SER A 192 -14.88 27.20 -12.75
N ASP A 193 -16.06 27.69 -13.14
CA ASP A 193 -17.19 27.94 -12.25
C ASP A 193 -17.67 26.62 -11.59
N HIS A 194 -17.75 25.53 -12.35
CA HIS A 194 -18.09 24.19 -11.83
C HIS A 194 -17.02 23.64 -10.86
N ILE A 195 -15.74 23.86 -11.16
CA ILE A 195 -14.62 23.49 -10.28
C ILE A 195 -14.69 24.27 -8.96
N GLU A 196 -15.03 25.56 -8.96
CA GLU A 196 -15.19 26.34 -7.73
C GLU A 196 -16.38 25.86 -6.89
N GLU A 197 -17.50 25.54 -7.52
CA GLU A 197 -18.66 24.96 -6.83
C GLU A 197 -18.28 23.63 -6.15
N ILE A 198 -17.61 22.73 -6.87
CA ILE A 198 -17.12 21.44 -6.34
C ILE A 198 -16.06 21.64 -5.25
N LYS A 199 -15.15 22.62 -5.37
CA LYS A 199 -14.20 22.99 -4.30
C LYS A 199 -14.94 23.42 -3.03
N SER A 200 -15.96 24.28 -3.14
CA SER A 200 -16.73 24.72 -1.96
C SER A 200 -17.46 23.57 -1.25
N LYS A 201 -18.15 22.70 -2.03
CA LYS A 201 -18.87 21.53 -1.51
C LYS A 201 -17.91 20.50 -0.88
N SER A 202 -16.79 20.21 -1.54
CA SER A 202 -15.78 19.28 -1.03
C SER A 202 -15.06 19.80 0.22
N LEU A 203 -14.82 21.10 0.32
CA LEU A 203 -14.29 21.75 1.53
C LEU A 203 -15.25 21.55 2.72
N ASN A 204 -16.56 21.75 2.53
CA ASN A 204 -17.56 21.49 3.58
C ASN A 204 -17.59 20.03 4.04
N ILE A 205 -17.57 19.07 3.11
CA ILE A 205 -17.46 17.63 3.41
C ILE A 205 -16.17 17.33 4.19
N SER A 206 -15.05 17.91 3.78
CA SER A 206 -13.75 17.69 4.42
C SER A 206 -13.73 18.22 5.86
N ASN A 207 -14.25 19.42 6.11
CA ASN A 207 -14.37 20.03 7.43
C ASN A 207 -15.23 19.20 8.37
N LEU A 208 -16.37 18.69 7.89
CA LEU A 208 -17.22 17.80 8.67
C LEU A 208 -16.51 16.48 9.02
N SER A 209 -15.83 15.86 8.05
CA SER A 209 -15.05 14.63 8.29
C SER A 209 -13.89 14.85 9.28
N ILE A 210 -13.23 16.01 9.23
CA ILE A 210 -12.18 16.40 10.19
C ILE A 210 -12.78 16.53 11.60
N LYS A 211 -13.93 17.18 11.76
CA LYS A 211 -14.63 17.26 13.06
C LYS A 211 -14.97 15.88 13.61
N LYS A 212 -15.60 15.00 12.81
CA LYS A 212 -15.91 13.60 13.17
C LYS A 212 -14.67 12.84 13.66
N ARG A 213 -13.54 12.95 12.95
CA ARG A 213 -12.29 12.25 13.29
C ARG A 213 -11.58 12.84 14.50
N ARG A 214 -11.58 14.16 14.69
CA ARG A 214 -11.07 14.80 15.92
C ARG A 214 -11.82 14.33 17.15
N PHE A 215 -13.16 14.24 17.07
CA PHE A 215 -13.98 13.68 18.15
C PHE A 215 -13.63 12.22 18.44
N ALA A 216 -13.51 11.37 17.42
CA ALA A 216 -13.10 9.97 17.61
C ALA A 216 -11.71 9.83 18.27
N ILE A 217 -10.75 10.70 17.92
CA ILE A 217 -9.43 10.73 18.57
C ILE A 217 -9.54 11.12 20.04
N LEU A 218 -10.35 12.14 20.40
CA LEU A 218 -10.58 12.54 21.79
C LEU A 218 -11.19 11.40 22.63
N VAL A 219 -12.20 10.71 22.10
CA VAL A 219 -12.81 9.53 22.75
C VAL A 219 -11.77 8.43 22.97
N LEU A 220 -10.90 8.18 22.00
CA LEU A 220 -9.85 7.17 22.11
C LEU A 220 -8.80 7.56 23.18
N ILE A 221 -8.41 8.83 23.27
CA ILE A 221 -7.53 9.34 24.35
C ILE A 221 -8.14 9.05 25.73
N ILE A 222 -9.43 9.38 25.93
CA ILE A 222 -10.14 9.15 27.20
C ILE A 222 -10.12 7.67 27.58
N ILE A 223 -10.46 6.78 26.64
CA ILE A 223 -10.44 5.32 26.85
C ILE A 223 -9.03 4.82 27.21
N THR A 224 -7.99 5.29 26.50
CA THR A 224 -6.61 4.89 26.81
C THR A 224 -6.12 5.38 28.17
N SER A 225 -6.55 6.58 28.59
CA SER A 225 -6.22 7.13 29.90
C SER A 225 -6.80 6.27 31.03
N ILE A 226 -8.08 5.91 30.92
CA ILE A 226 -8.78 5.04 31.88
C ILE A 226 -8.11 3.66 31.98
N LEU A 227 -7.80 3.03 30.83
CA LEU A 227 -7.08 1.75 30.78
C LEU A 227 -5.69 1.83 31.44
N SER A 228 -4.95 2.92 31.20
CA SER A 228 -3.64 3.15 31.83
C SER A 228 -3.74 3.29 33.34
N LEU A 229 -4.71 4.07 33.85
CA LEU A 229 -4.94 4.23 35.30
C LEU A 229 -5.28 2.90 35.98
N ILE A 230 -6.13 2.08 35.37
CA ILE A 230 -6.47 0.73 35.88
C ILE A 230 -5.23 -0.19 35.86
N GLY A 231 -4.43 -0.15 34.78
CA GLY A 231 -3.18 -0.91 34.69
C GLY A 231 -2.16 -0.53 35.77
N ILE A 232 -1.95 0.78 36.00
CA ILE A 232 -1.05 1.28 37.03
C ILE A 232 -1.55 0.92 38.44
N GLY A 233 -2.86 1.08 38.71
CA GLY A 233 -3.45 0.74 40.00
C GLY A 233 -3.36 -0.76 40.33
N THR A 234 -3.66 -1.62 39.36
CA THR A 234 -3.52 -3.09 39.52
C THR A 234 -2.07 -3.53 39.67
N TRP A 235 -1.14 -2.90 38.95
CA TRP A 235 0.30 -3.14 39.09
C TRP A 235 0.80 -2.74 40.50
N GLY A 236 0.46 -1.53 40.96
CA GLY A 236 0.83 -1.03 42.28
C GLY A 236 0.27 -1.88 43.43
N TYR A 237 -0.98 -2.32 43.32
CA TYR A 237 -1.58 -3.24 44.29
C TYR A 237 -0.86 -4.60 44.33
N ASN A 238 -0.51 -5.16 43.17
CA ASN A 238 0.22 -6.43 43.10
C ASN A 238 1.64 -6.30 43.65
N LEU A 239 2.32 -5.19 43.37
CA LEU A 239 3.64 -4.87 43.90
C LEU A 239 3.59 -4.70 45.44
N TYR A 240 2.56 -4.04 45.97
CA TYR A 240 2.32 -3.96 47.41
C TYR A 240 2.05 -5.34 48.04
N LYS A 241 1.25 -6.21 47.39
CA LYS A 241 1.01 -7.59 47.85
C LYS A 241 2.33 -8.36 47.92
N ASN A 242 3.18 -8.24 46.90
CA ASN A 242 4.48 -8.91 46.85
C ASN A 242 5.42 -8.40 47.96
N ILE A 243 5.62 -7.08 48.11
CA ILE A 243 6.44 -6.53 49.21
C ILE A 243 5.93 -6.99 50.59
N LYS A 244 4.61 -7.11 50.78
CA LYS A 244 4.04 -7.61 52.03
C LYS A 244 4.36 -9.10 52.24
N LYS A 245 4.29 -9.93 51.20
CA LYS A 245 4.70 -11.34 51.25
C LYS A 245 6.17 -11.50 51.56
N ASP A 246 7.03 -10.72 50.91
CA ASP A 246 8.48 -10.79 51.10
C ASP A 246 8.84 -10.49 52.56
N ARG A 247 8.24 -9.45 53.15
CA ARG A 247 8.39 -9.15 54.60
C ARG A 247 7.84 -10.25 55.52
N GLU A 248 6.75 -10.92 55.15
CA GLU A 248 6.21 -12.04 55.93
C GLU A 248 7.14 -13.26 55.86
N ALA A 249 7.71 -13.54 54.67
CA ALA A 249 8.71 -14.57 54.47
C ALA A 249 10.00 -14.30 55.26
N ASP A 250 10.54 -13.07 55.20
CA ASP A 250 11.72 -12.64 55.96
C ASP A 250 11.51 -12.82 57.47
N SER A 251 10.33 -12.43 57.98
CA SER A 251 9.96 -12.61 59.39
C SER A 251 9.91 -14.09 59.79
N ILE A 252 9.35 -14.96 58.94
CA ILE A 252 9.27 -16.40 59.18
C ILE A 252 10.68 -17.03 59.14
N ILE A 253 11.55 -16.60 58.22
CA ILE A 253 12.95 -17.05 58.14
C ILE A 253 13.69 -16.68 59.43
N GLN A 254 13.58 -15.43 59.90
CA GLN A 254 14.21 -14.98 61.14
C GLN A 254 13.71 -15.77 62.37
N GLU A 255 12.42 -16.10 62.42
CA GLU A 255 11.87 -16.96 63.48
C GLU A 255 12.40 -18.40 63.41
N ILE A 256 12.55 -18.98 62.21
CA ILE A 256 13.12 -20.32 62.02
C ILE A 256 14.58 -20.35 62.48
N ASP A 257 15.39 -19.35 62.13
CA ASP A 257 16.80 -19.32 62.52
C ASP A 257 16.99 -19.09 64.03
N ASN A 258 16.15 -18.26 64.66
CA ASN A 258 16.11 -18.15 66.13
C ASN A 258 15.75 -19.48 66.81
N LEU A 259 14.80 -20.23 66.25
CA LEU A 259 14.44 -21.56 66.75
C LEU A 259 15.58 -22.56 66.57
N ARG A 260 16.28 -22.55 65.43
CA ARG A 260 17.48 -23.40 65.19
C ARG A 260 18.60 -23.11 66.19
N MET A 261 18.88 -21.84 66.45
CA MET A 261 19.90 -21.44 67.45
C MET A 261 19.51 -21.90 68.87
N ARG A 262 18.24 -21.72 69.26
CA ARG A 262 17.72 -22.20 70.56
C ARG A 262 17.74 -23.74 70.66
N LYS A 263 17.46 -24.45 69.57
CA LYS A 263 17.58 -25.91 69.51
C LYS A 263 19.03 -26.34 69.77
N GLY A 264 20.00 -25.69 69.11
CA GLY A 264 21.42 -25.94 69.31
C GLY A 264 21.83 -25.87 70.78
N SER A 265 21.51 -24.77 71.46
CA SER A 265 21.86 -24.61 72.89
C SER A 265 21.13 -25.58 73.83
N LEU A 266 19.92 -26.03 73.47
CA LEU A 266 19.19 -27.07 74.23
C LEU A 266 19.79 -28.47 74.03
N MET A 267 20.31 -28.77 72.83
CA MET A 267 21.05 -30.01 72.59
C MET A 267 22.41 -30.00 73.32
N GLU A 268 23.13 -28.88 73.32
CA GLU A 268 24.39 -28.70 74.06
C GLU A 268 24.22 -28.82 75.59
N SER A 269 23.08 -28.36 76.13
CA SER A 269 22.74 -28.52 77.56
C SER A 269 22.07 -29.85 77.92
N GLY A 270 21.94 -30.78 76.96
CA GLY A 270 21.39 -32.12 77.17
C GLY A 270 19.86 -32.21 77.30
N ASN A 271 19.13 -31.11 77.08
CA ASN A 271 17.67 -31.07 77.19
C ASN A 271 16.99 -31.49 75.87
N ILE A 272 17.18 -32.76 75.52
CA ILE A 272 16.78 -33.36 74.23
C ILE A 272 15.26 -33.29 74.00
N SER A 273 14.45 -33.37 75.06
CA SER A 273 12.98 -33.32 74.96
C SER A 273 12.49 -31.97 74.44
N GLU A 274 12.98 -30.86 75.02
CA GLU A 274 12.67 -29.51 74.56
C GLU A 274 13.26 -29.21 73.18
N ALA A 275 14.45 -29.74 72.87
CA ALA A 275 15.05 -29.61 71.54
C ALA A 275 14.20 -30.27 70.43
N ASN A 276 13.58 -31.42 70.72
CA ASN A 276 12.71 -32.12 69.77
C ASN A 276 11.36 -31.40 69.59
N ALA A 277 10.80 -30.78 70.64
CA ALA A 277 9.57 -29.98 70.53
C ALA A 277 9.74 -28.74 69.61
N ILE A 278 10.97 -28.25 69.46
CA ILE A 278 11.29 -27.15 68.54
C ILE A 278 11.24 -27.59 67.07
N ASP A 279 11.49 -28.86 66.73
CA ASP A 279 11.46 -29.32 65.33
C ASP A 279 10.06 -29.25 64.72
N GLU A 280 9.01 -29.56 65.48
CA GLU A 280 7.62 -29.41 65.02
C GLU A 280 7.30 -27.94 64.71
N SER A 281 7.80 -27.01 65.53
CA SER A 281 7.67 -25.57 65.32
C SER A 281 8.45 -25.07 64.10
N ILE A 282 9.64 -25.61 63.85
CA ILE A 282 10.44 -25.31 62.65
C ILE A 282 9.74 -25.84 61.39
N ASN A 283 9.23 -27.07 61.42
CA ASN A 283 8.56 -27.70 60.29
C ASN A 283 7.28 -26.93 59.91
N SER A 284 6.42 -26.60 60.89
CA SER A 284 5.20 -25.81 60.67
C SER A 284 5.49 -24.44 60.03
N LYS A 285 6.53 -23.73 60.51
CA LYS A 285 6.96 -22.45 59.92
C LYS A 285 7.55 -22.62 58.51
N SER A 286 8.29 -23.70 58.27
CA SER A 286 8.88 -24.00 56.96
C SER A 286 7.81 -24.35 55.91
N GLU A 287 6.75 -25.05 56.31
CA GLU A 287 5.59 -25.32 55.45
C GLU A 287 4.84 -24.01 55.10
N ARG A 288 4.66 -23.11 56.06
CA ARG A 288 4.10 -21.77 55.82
C ARG A 288 4.97 -20.93 54.88
N LEU A 289 6.30 -21.01 54.99
CA LEU A 289 7.22 -20.34 54.06
C LEU A 289 7.07 -20.88 52.63
N ASN A 290 7.02 -22.21 52.48
CA ASN A 290 6.84 -22.88 51.18
C ASN A 290 5.50 -22.53 50.51
N THR A 291 4.42 -22.36 51.27
CA THR A 291 3.12 -21.96 50.70
C THR A 291 3.10 -20.49 50.26
N ILE A 292 3.79 -19.59 50.98
CA ILE A 292 3.95 -18.18 50.57
C ILE A 292 4.77 -18.06 49.28
N GLN A 293 5.88 -18.81 49.17
CA GLN A 293 6.78 -18.78 48.00
C GLN A 293 6.15 -19.38 46.73
N ASN A 294 5.32 -20.41 46.85
CA ASN A 294 4.73 -21.10 45.69
C ASN A 294 3.41 -20.48 45.17
N GLU A 295 2.84 -19.46 45.82
CA GLU A 295 1.60 -18.80 45.38
C GLU A 295 1.87 -17.85 44.19
N ASN A 296 2.01 -18.45 43.00
CA ASN A 296 2.21 -17.78 41.71
C ASN A 296 1.04 -16.85 41.33
N THR A 297 1.20 -15.54 41.56
CA THR A 297 0.26 -14.52 41.07
C THR A 297 0.64 -14.06 39.67
N VAL A 298 0.02 -14.63 38.63
CA VAL A 298 0.11 -14.11 37.26
C VAL A 298 -0.48 -12.70 37.23
N SER A 299 0.36 -11.69 37.00
CA SER A 299 -0.07 -10.29 37.12
C SER A 299 -0.92 -9.86 35.93
N ILE A 300 -2.23 -9.77 36.15
CA ILE A 300 -3.22 -9.27 35.18
C ILE A 300 -2.85 -7.87 34.67
N ALA A 301 -2.13 -7.07 35.47
CA ALA A 301 -1.65 -5.74 35.11
C ALA A 301 -0.80 -5.72 33.83
N ASN A 302 -0.03 -6.77 33.54
CA ASN A 302 0.80 -6.84 32.33
C ASN A 302 -0.06 -6.80 31.05
N TYR A 303 -1.25 -7.42 31.07
CA TYR A 303 -2.18 -7.36 29.94
C TYR A 303 -2.74 -5.95 29.74
N PHE A 304 -3.04 -5.22 30.80
CA PHE A 304 -3.49 -3.83 30.73
C PHE A 304 -2.41 -2.89 30.17
N ILE A 305 -1.14 -3.07 30.59
CA ILE A 305 -0.01 -2.28 30.08
C ILE A 305 0.21 -2.53 28.58
N ILE A 306 0.20 -3.81 28.16
CA ILE A 306 0.32 -4.19 26.74
C ILE A 306 -0.84 -3.63 25.91
N ALA A 307 -2.08 -3.70 26.42
CA ALA A 307 -3.24 -3.12 25.76
C ALA A 307 -3.14 -1.60 25.61
N ALA A 308 -2.70 -0.88 26.66
CA ALA A 308 -2.50 0.57 26.61
C ALA A 308 -1.45 0.97 25.56
N LEU A 309 -0.33 0.26 25.47
CA LEU A 309 0.69 0.46 24.44
C LEU A 309 0.13 0.23 23.02
N PHE A 310 -0.65 -0.84 22.83
CA PHE A 310 -1.28 -1.14 21.54
C PHE A 310 -2.24 -0.03 21.09
N PHE A 311 -3.09 0.47 21.99
CA PHE A 311 -3.97 1.59 21.69
C PHE A 311 -3.21 2.91 21.46
N ALA A 312 -2.08 3.16 22.12
CA ALA A 312 -1.24 4.33 21.86
C ALA A 312 -0.65 4.31 20.43
N VAL A 313 -0.22 3.14 19.94
CA VAL A 313 0.23 2.98 18.53
C VAL A 313 -0.92 3.23 17.55
N ILE A 314 -2.14 2.76 17.86
CA ILE A 314 -3.34 3.05 17.07
C ILE A 314 -3.61 4.57 17.06
N LEU A 315 -3.60 5.23 18.21
CA LEU A 315 -3.81 6.68 18.34
C LEU A 315 -2.83 7.46 17.44
N ALA A 316 -1.53 7.16 17.51
CA ALA A 316 -0.51 7.80 16.69
C ALA A 316 -0.79 7.64 15.18
N SER A 317 -1.20 6.43 14.76
CA SER A 317 -1.60 6.16 13.37
C SER A 317 -2.83 6.97 12.94
N PHE A 318 -3.82 7.13 13.82
CA PHE A 318 -5.00 7.97 13.56
C PHE A 318 -4.64 9.46 13.47
N ILE A 319 -3.80 9.98 14.35
CA ILE A 319 -3.33 11.38 14.32
C ILE A 319 -2.56 11.67 13.02
N LEU A 320 -1.63 10.78 12.62
CA LEU A 320 -0.89 10.92 11.35
C LEU A 320 -1.83 10.90 10.13
N ARG A 321 -2.85 10.04 10.12
CA ARG A 321 -3.87 9.99 9.05
C ARG A 321 -4.75 11.23 9.04
N LEU A 322 -5.13 11.76 10.21
CA LEU A 322 -5.87 13.02 10.34
C LEU A 322 -5.05 14.18 9.76
N ASN A 323 -3.77 14.29 10.12
CA ASN A 323 -2.91 15.39 9.68
C ASN A 323 -2.73 15.38 8.15
N LYS A 324 -2.44 14.21 7.55
CA LYS A 324 -2.40 14.06 6.08
C LYS A 324 -3.72 14.48 5.41
N TYR A 325 -4.87 14.09 5.97
CA TYR A 325 -6.17 14.48 5.45
C TYR A 325 -6.39 16.01 5.55
N ASN A 326 -6.06 16.62 6.69
CA ASN A 326 -6.21 18.05 6.95
C ASN A 326 -5.31 18.92 6.03
N VAL A 327 -4.06 18.51 5.80
CA VAL A 327 -3.15 19.21 4.87
C VAL A 327 -3.67 19.17 3.44
N THR A 328 -4.21 18.04 3.00
CA THR A 328 -4.75 17.91 1.63
C THR A 328 -6.11 18.59 1.47
N SER A 329 -6.97 18.65 2.50
CA SER A 329 -8.24 19.39 2.41
C SER A 329 -8.05 20.89 2.29
N ILE A 330 -7.00 21.45 2.89
CA ILE A 330 -6.62 22.87 2.74
C ILE A 330 -6.36 23.23 1.26
N ARG A 331 -5.99 22.27 0.40
CA ARG A 331 -5.80 22.51 -1.05
C ARG A 331 -7.09 22.85 -1.80
N PHE A 332 -8.27 22.48 -1.30
CA PHE A 332 -9.54 22.95 -1.88
C PHE A 332 -9.78 24.44 -1.60
N GLY A 333 -9.30 24.95 -0.46
CA GLY A 333 -9.51 26.34 -0.01
C GLY A 333 -8.40 27.32 -0.41
N LYS A 334 -7.29 26.86 -1.01
CA LYS A 334 -6.31 27.74 -1.61
C LYS A 334 -6.68 28.01 -3.08
N ASN A 335 -6.73 29.29 -3.41
CA ASN A 335 -6.70 29.76 -4.80
C ASN A 335 -5.27 29.62 -5.33
N THR A 336 -4.97 28.42 -5.81
CA THR A 336 -3.92 28.10 -6.78
C THR A 336 -4.60 27.63 -8.06
#